data_AF-A0A976PTZ4-F1
#
_entry.id   AF-A0A976PTZ4-F1
#
_cell.length_a   1.000
_cell.length_b   1.000
_cell.length_c   1.000
_cell.angle_alpha   90.00
_cell.angle_beta   90.00
_cell.angle_gamma   90.00
#
_symmetry.space_group_name_H-M   'P 1'
#
loop_
_entity.id
_entity.type
_entity.pdbx_description
1 polymer ?
#
loop_
_entity_poly.entity_id
_entity_poly.type
_entity_poly.pdbx_seq_one_letter_code
_entity_poly.pdbx_strand_id
1 'polypeptide(L)'
;MTAKKRALIGVSLTLVALMLYLWGHLDGRGGSAPQLLAESFAAESSPKFSPVEARDRDFYAPNSEDLGPDEMRLIACGTGMPTARPKQAASCWLLELGNGDKFLFDLGTGSAERIAAMQIPYNYLDKVFLSHLHTDHFGDLDALFVGGALAGR
;
A
#
# COMPACT_ATOMS: atom_id res chain seq x y z
N MET A 1 34.58 -49.43 39.71
CA MET A 1 33.09 -49.44 39.81
C MET A 1 32.62 -50.89 39.71
N THR A 2 31.90 -51.41 40.71
CA THR A 2 31.50 -52.84 40.76
C THR A 2 30.49 -53.18 39.65
N ALA A 3 30.45 -54.45 39.21
CA ALA A 3 29.53 -54.90 38.15
C ALA A 3 28.07 -54.51 38.44
N LYS A 4 27.66 -54.55 39.72
CA LYS A 4 26.34 -54.09 40.18
C LYS A 4 26.11 -52.59 39.92
N LYS A 5 27.11 -51.71 40.13
CA LYS A 5 26.98 -50.28 39.82
C LYS A 5 26.89 -50.02 38.32
N ARG A 6 27.59 -50.78 37.47
CA ARG A 6 27.48 -50.67 36.01
C ARG A 6 26.10 -51.09 35.50
N ALA A 7 25.58 -52.18 36.06
CA ALA A 7 24.21 -52.63 35.77
C ALA A 7 23.18 -51.59 36.21
N LEU A 8 23.34 -51.00 37.40
CA LEU A 8 22.43 -49.97 37.90
C LEU A 8 22.42 -48.73 36.98
N ILE A 9 23.59 -48.25 36.57
CA ILE A 9 23.68 -47.10 35.65
C ILE A 9 23.06 -47.43 34.28
N GLY A 10 23.31 -48.64 33.75
CA GLY A 10 22.71 -49.08 32.50
C GLY A 10 21.18 -49.11 32.57
N VAL A 11 20.62 -49.65 33.66
CA VAL A 11 19.18 -49.68 33.91
C VAL A 11 18.60 -48.28 34.11
N SER A 12 19.30 -47.39 34.81
CA SER A 12 18.85 -46.01 34.98
C SER A 12 18.82 -45.24 33.66
N LEU A 13 19.83 -45.43 32.79
CA LEU A 13 19.87 -44.77 31.48
C LEU A 13 18.76 -45.26 30.56
N THR A 14 18.47 -46.57 30.55
CA THR A 14 17.36 -47.11 29.74
C THR A 14 16.00 -46.66 30.27
N LEU A 15 15.81 -46.58 31.58
CA LEU A 15 14.59 -46.02 32.19
C LEU A 15 14.38 -44.56 31.82
N VAL A 16 15.43 -43.73 31.86
CA VAL A 16 15.35 -42.32 31.47
C VAL A 16 15.00 -42.18 29.99
N ALA A 17 15.64 -42.96 29.11
CA ALA A 17 15.33 -42.95 27.69
C ALA A 17 13.87 -43.37 27.41
N LEU A 18 13.39 -44.41 28.11
CA LEU A 18 12.01 -44.88 27.97
C LEU A 18 11.01 -43.85 28.51
N MET A 19 11.29 -43.18 29.62
CA MET A 19 10.46 -42.10 30.15
C MET A 19 10.39 -40.92 29.19
N LEU A 20 11.51 -40.51 28.58
CA LEU A 20 11.51 -39.43 27.59
C LEU A 20 10.71 -39.79 26.33
N TYR A 21 10.82 -41.05 25.88
CA TYR A 21 10.06 -41.56 24.74
C TYR A 21 8.55 -41.59 25.04
N LEU A 22 8.15 -42.11 26.20
CA LEU A 22 6.75 -42.17 26.62
C LEU A 22 6.17 -40.78 26.89
N TRP A 23 6.96 -39.85 27.45
CA TRP A 23 6.59 -38.45 27.64
C TRP A 23 6.28 -37.77 26.30
N GLY A 24 7.15 -37.93 25.30
CA GLY A 24 6.91 -37.40 23.95
C GLY A 24 5.67 -37.98 23.28
N HIS A 25 5.28 -39.21 23.61
CA HIS A 25 4.09 -39.86 23.06
C HIS A 25 2.79 -39.44 23.77
N LEU A 26 2.83 -39.24 25.09
CA LEU A 26 1.71 -38.72 25.89
C LEU A 26 1.36 -37.26 25.55
N ASP A 27 2.36 -36.42 25.30
CA ASP A 27 2.18 -35.02 24.86
C ASP A 27 1.78 -34.89 23.37
N GLY A 28 1.54 -36.01 22.67
CA GLY A 28 1.10 -36.01 21.27
C GLY A 28 2.17 -35.60 20.24
N ARG A 29 3.44 -35.46 20.65
CA ARG A 29 4.58 -35.05 19.79
C ARG A 29 5.20 -36.23 19.04
N GLY A 30 4.37 -37.13 18.51
CA GLY A 30 4.82 -38.23 17.67
C GLY A 30 5.43 -37.70 16.37
N GLY A 31 6.76 -37.53 16.32
CA GLY A 31 7.52 -37.21 15.10
C GLY A 31 8.08 -35.80 15.00
N SER A 32 8.00 -34.96 16.02
CA SER A 32 8.61 -33.62 16.01
C SER A 32 10.09 -33.70 16.39
N ALA A 33 10.99 -33.22 15.51
CA ALA A 33 12.41 -33.06 15.84
C ALA A 33 12.57 -32.22 17.13
N PRO A 34 13.59 -32.49 17.98
CA PRO A 34 13.84 -31.68 19.18
C PRO A 34 14.01 -30.22 18.79
N GLN A 35 13.40 -29.32 19.56
CA GLN A 35 13.38 -27.86 19.33
C GLN A 35 14.79 -27.24 19.25
N LEU A 36 15.83 -27.96 19.65
CA LEU A 36 17.23 -27.57 19.47
C LEU A 36 17.69 -27.58 18.00
N LEU A 37 16.96 -28.26 17.12
CA LEU A 37 17.13 -28.23 15.65
C LEU A 37 16.09 -27.33 14.97
N ALA A 38 15.34 -26.53 15.73
CA ALA A 38 14.42 -25.56 15.16
C ALA A 38 15.22 -24.40 14.53
N GLU A 39 15.30 -24.45 13.21
CA GLU A 39 15.40 -23.32 12.30
C GLU A 39 16.60 -22.39 12.53
N SER A 40 17.66 -22.61 11.76
CA SER A 40 18.54 -21.51 11.37
C SER A 40 17.70 -20.51 10.56
N PHE A 41 17.37 -19.36 11.15
CA PHE A 41 16.84 -18.22 10.41
C PHE A 41 17.90 -17.78 9.40
N ALA A 42 17.75 -18.18 8.14
CA ALA A 42 18.49 -17.54 7.07
C ALA A 42 18.13 -16.06 7.12
N ALA A 43 19.13 -15.18 7.25
CA ALA A 43 18.91 -13.75 7.15
C ALA A 43 18.20 -13.48 5.82
N GLU A 44 16.98 -12.92 5.87
CA GLU A 44 16.27 -12.52 4.66
C GLU A 44 17.15 -11.56 3.87
N SER A 45 17.55 -11.98 2.66
CA SER A 45 18.26 -11.11 1.75
C SER A 45 17.35 -9.94 1.39
N SER A 46 17.90 -8.72 1.31
CA SER A 46 17.16 -7.55 0.85
C SER A 46 16.38 -7.86 -0.44
N PRO A 47 15.14 -7.34 -0.59
CA PRO A 47 14.33 -7.64 -1.76
C PRO A 47 15.12 -7.30 -3.02
N LYS A 48 15.30 -8.29 -3.91
CA LYS A 48 15.92 -8.06 -5.21
C LYS A 48 14.89 -7.28 -6.04
N PHE A 49 15.15 -6.00 -6.27
CA PHE A 49 14.31 -5.19 -7.14
C PHE A 49 14.28 -5.79 -8.55
N SER A 50 13.08 -6.01 -9.09
CA SER A 50 12.93 -6.41 -10.49
C SER A 50 13.23 -5.21 -11.41
N PRO A 51 13.97 -5.40 -12.51
CA PRO A 51 14.15 -4.35 -13.51
C PRO A 51 12.92 -4.12 -14.38
N VAL A 52 11.89 -4.98 -14.30
CA VAL A 52 10.71 -4.97 -15.18
C VAL A 52 9.38 -4.90 -14.43
N GLU A 53 9.34 -5.31 -13.17
CA GLU A 53 8.11 -5.28 -12.38
C GLU A 53 7.99 -4.00 -11.55
N ALA A 54 6.77 -3.51 -11.43
CA ALA A 54 6.47 -2.44 -10.48
C ALA A 54 6.74 -2.93 -9.04
N ARG A 55 7.36 -2.06 -8.24
CA ARG A 55 7.49 -2.26 -6.80
C ARG A 55 6.25 -1.75 -6.08
N ASP A 56 5.95 -2.33 -4.93
CA ASP A 56 5.00 -1.76 -3.99
C ASP A 56 5.45 -0.36 -3.58
N ARG A 57 4.48 0.56 -3.46
CA ARG A 57 4.70 1.95 -3.09
C ARG A 57 3.93 2.24 -1.80
N ASP A 58 4.50 3.06 -0.95
CA ASP A 58 3.84 3.68 0.21
C ASP A 58 3.14 5.00 -0.17
N PHE A 59 3.13 5.35 -1.46
CA PHE A 59 2.51 6.55 -2.01
C PHE A 59 1.77 6.22 -3.31
N TYR A 60 0.74 7.03 -3.59
CA TYR A 60 0.02 6.98 -4.86
C TYR A 60 0.85 7.63 -5.97
N ALA A 61 1.17 6.87 -7.02
CA ALA A 61 1.63 7.43 -8.28
C ALA A 61 0.43 7.51 -9.24
N PRO A 62 0.14 8.68 -9.87
CA PRO A 62 -0.99 8.80 -10.77
C PRO A 62 -1.01 7.72 -11.85
N ASN A 63 -2.19 7.15 -12.10
CA ASN A 63 -2.39 6.09 -13.09
C ASN A 63 -1.56 4.80 -12.87
N SER A 64 -1.15 4.51 -11.62
CA SER A 64 -0.43 3.26 -11.28
C SER A 64 -1.26 2.25 -10.49
N GLU A 65 -2.51 2.57 -10.13
CA GLU A 65 -3.38 1.75 -9.29
C GLU A 65 -4.77 1.65 -9.91
N ASP A 66 -5.26 0.41 -10.05
CA ASP A 66 -6.65 0.13 -10.41
C ASP A 66 -7.58 0.63 -9.31
N LEU A 67 -8.76 1.15 -9.67
CA LEU A 67 -9.77 1.59 -8.72
C LEU A 67 -10.90 0.55 -8.67
N GLY A 68 -11.11 -0.07 -7.50
CA GLY A 68 -12.11 -1.12 -7.34
C GLY A 68 -13.56 -0.61 -7.46
N PRO A 69 -14.55 -1.49 -7.75
CA PRO A 69 -15.94 -1.07 -7.99
C PRO A 69 -16.62 -0.43 -6.76
N ASP A 70 -16.22 -0.82 -5.54
CA ASP A 70 -16.72 -0.28 -4.27
C ASP A 70 -15.70 0.69 -3.62
N GLU A 71 -14.86 1.32 -4.44
CA GLU A 71 -13.79 2.21 -3.99
C GLU A 71 -14.00 3.64 -4.51
N MET A 72 -13.53 4.61 -3.73
CA MET A 72 -13.41 6.00 -4.15
C MET A 72 -12.01 6.52 -3.85
N ARG A 73 -11.49 7.39 -4.72
CA ARG A 73 -10.21 8.07 -4.54
C ARG A 73 -10.41 9.57 -4.62
N LEU A 74 -10.05 10.28 -3.55
CA LEU A 74 -10.13 11.73 -3.46
C LEU A 74 -8.72 12.30 -3.43
N ILE A 75 -8.39 13.15 -4.42
CA ILE A 75 -7.10 13.83 -4.52
C ILE A 75 -7.31 15.33 -4.30
N ALA A 76 -6.51 15.88 -3.39
CA ALA A 76 -6.43 17.32 -3.19
C ALA A 76 -5.47 17.95 -4.22
N CYS A 77 -6.02 18.38 -5.36
CA CYS A 77 -5.28 19.09 -6.40
C CYS A 77 -4.93 20.53 -5.99
N GLY A 78 -5.58 21.06 -4.96
CA GLY A 78 -5.16 22.26 -4.27
C GLY A 78 -5.96 22.52 -3.00
N THR A 79 -5.30 23.16 -2.03
CA THR A 79 -5.81 23.36 -0.67
C THR A 79 -5.53 24.77 -0.16
N GLY A 80 -5.18 25.68 -1.08
CA GLY A 80 -4.71 27.03 -0.81
C GLY A 80 -5.82 28.03 -0.56
N MET A 81 -5.46 29.31 -0.72
CA MET A 81 -6.28 30.49 -0.49
C MET A 81 -6.10 31.42 -1.71
N PRO A 82 -6.84 32.55 -1.82
CA PRO A 82 -6.63 33.51 -2.92
C PRO A 82 -5.20 34.05 -2.97
N THR A 83 -4.50 34.08 -1.85
CA THR A 83 -3.08 34.40 -1.79
C THR A 83 -2.25 33.27 -2.39
N ALA A 84 -1.75 33.48 -3.60
CA ALA A 84 -0.97 32.50 -4.33
C ALA A 84 0.29 32.06 -3.56
N ARG A 85 0.55 30.74 -3.54
CA ARG A 85 1.76 30.14 -2.97
C ARG A 85 2.31 29.08 -3.94
N PRO A 86 3.62 29.08 -4.26
CA PRO A 86 4.19 28.12 -5.21
C PRO A 86 3.98 26.64 -4.84
N LYS A 87 3.88 26.34 -3.54
CA LYS A 87 3.76 24.97 -3.01
C LYS A 87 2.31 24.55 -2.72
N GLN A 88 1.32 25.41 -2.98
CA GLN A 88 -0.07 25.14 -2.63
C GLN A 88 -1.02 25.92 -3.55
N ALA A 89 -1.51 25.25 -4.59
CA ALA A 89 -2.57 25.77 -5.47
C ALA A 89 -3.85 26.04 -4.67
N ALA A 90 -4.73 26.88 -5.20
CA ALA A 90 -6.03 27.19 -4.60
C ALA A 90 -6.99 25.98 -4.62
N SER A 91 -8.21 26.12 -4.08
CA SER A 91 -9.13 24.99 -3.85
C SER A 91 -9.37 24.19 -5.14
N CYS A 92 -9.11 22.88 -5.09
CA CYS A 92 -9.46 21.95 -6.16
C CYS A 92 -9.39 20.50 -5.66
N TRP A 93 -10.44 19.74 -5.90
CA TRP A 93 -10.58 18.35 -5.48
C TRP A 93 -10.99 17.47 -6.66
N LEU A 94 -10.21 16.44 -6.91
CA LEU A 94 -10.52 15.42 -7.91
C LEU A 94 -11.07 14.18 -7.18
N LEU A 95 -12.31 13.84 -7.48
CA LEU A 95 -12.96 12.62 -7.02
C LEU A 95 -13.02 11.61 -8.18
N GLU A 96 -12.46 10.43 -7.97
CA GLU A 96 -12.58 9.28 -8.85
C GLU A 96 -13.42 8.19 -8.17
N LEU A 97 -14.36 7.61 -8.90
CA LEU A 97 -15.22 6.53 -8.41
C LEU A 97 -14.95 5.22 -9.17
N GLY A 98 -15.12 4.09 -8.47
CA GLY A 98 -14.98 2.74 -9.03
C GLY A 98 -15.86 2.43 -10.23
N ASN A 99 -16.95 3.18 -10.43
CA ASN A 99 -17.81 3.06 -11.61
C ASN A 99 -17.22 3.75 -12.87
N GLY A 100 -16.06 4.40 -12.74
CA GLY A 100 -15.36 5.09 -13.82
C GLY A 100 -15.57 6.61 -13.84
N ASP A 101 -16.60 7.12 -13.16
CA ASP A 101 -16.90 8.55 -13.12
C ASP A 101 -15.82 9.35 -12.38
N LYS A 102 -15.65 10.59 -12.82
CA LYS A 102 -14.73 11.55 -12.21
C LYS A 102 -15.39 12.91 -12.12
N PHE A 103 -15.11 13.59 -11.02
CA PHE A 103 -15.69 14.89 -10.71
C PHE A 103 -14.61 15.83 -10.20
N LEU A 104 -14.66 17.07 -10.65
CA LEU A 104 -13.85 18.15 -10.11
C LEU A 104 -14.74 19.04 -9.25
N PHE A 105 -14.33 19.25 -7.99
CA PHE A 105 -14.93 20.23 -7.10
C PHE A 105 -13.95 21.38 -6.93
N ASP A 106 -14.39 22.56 -7.37
CA ASP A 106 -13.57 23.75 -7.60
C ASP A 106 -12.43 23.55 -8.61
N LEU A 107 -11.97 24.67 -9.14
CA LEU A 107 -10.86 24.80 -10.07
C LEU A 107 -10.14 26.13 -9.83
N GLY A 108 -9.65 26.30 -8.61
CA GLY A 108 -8.96 27.51 -8.18
C GLY A 108 -7.64 27.75 -8.91
N THR A 109 -7.19 29.01 -8.93
CA THR A 109 -5.94 29.40 -9.59
C THR A 109 -4.74 28.49 -9.24
N GLY A 110 -4.06 27.99 -10.28
CA GLY A 110 -2.92 27.08 -10.21
C GLY A 110 -3.27 25.59 -10.09
N SER A 111 -4.55 25.21 -10.02
CA SER A 111 -4.96 23.81 -9.94
C SER A 111 -4.82 23.06 -11.26
N ALA A 112 -4.86 23.73 -12.42
CA ALA A 112 -4.78 23.09 -13.73
C ALA A 112 -3.49 22.29 -13.92
N GLU A 113 -2.35 22.81 -13.43
CA GLU A 113 -1.06 22.08 -13.42
C GLU A 113 -1.15 20.79 -12.61
N ARG A 114 -1.83 20.82 -11.47
CA ARG A 114 -1.97 19.68 -10.56
C ARG A 114 -2.90 18.62 -11.13
N ILE A 115 -3.98 19.04 -11.78
CA ILE A 115 -4.89 18.15 -12.52
C ILE A 115 -4.13 17.47 -13.67
N ALA A 116 -3.35 18.21 -14.46
CA ALA A 116 -2.57 17.65 -15.57
C ALA A 116 -1.56 16.59 -15.10
N ALA A 117 -0.96 16.78 -13.92
CA ALA A 117 -0.07 15.81 -13.30
C ALA A 117 -0.75 14.48 -12.93
N MET A 118 -2.09 14.44 -12.86
CA MET A 118 -2.84 13.20 -12.58
C MET A 118 -2.90 12.25 -13.78
N GLN A 119 -2.43 12.66 -14.96
CA GLN A 119 -2.39 11.84 -16.18
C GLN A 119 -3.77 11.32 -16.62
N ILE A 120 -4.85 12.01 -16.24
CA ILE A 120 -6.21 11.66 -16.63
C ILE A 120 -6.53 12.33 -17.97
N PRO A 121 -7.00 11.57 -18.97
CA PRO A 121 -7.49 12.15 -20.21
C PRO A 121 -8.63 13.16 -19.96
N TYR A 122 -8.56 14.35 -20.58
CA TYR A 122 -9.45 15.47 -20.26
C TYR A 122 -10.94 15.20 -20.60
N ASN A 123 -11.23 14.26 -21.50
CA ASN A 123 -12.60 13.83 -21.79
C ASN A 123 -13.28 13.10 -20.61
N TYR A 124 -12.51 12.69 -19.59
CA TYR A 124 -13.06 12.19 -18.33
C TYR A 124 -13.21 13.29 -17.26
N LEU A 125 -12.76 14.51 -17.54
CA LEU A 125 -12.81 15.67 -16.64
C LEU A 125 -13.88 16.68 -17.10
N ASP A 126 -15.02 16.17 -17.54
CA ASP A 126 -16.15 16.89 -18.14
C ASP A 126 -17.19 17.37 -17.11
N LYS A 127 -17.03 16.99 -15.84
CA LYS A 127 -17.97 17.28 -14.74
C LYS A 127 -17.30 18.15 -13.68
N VAL A 128 -17.54 19.45 -13.74
CA VAL A 128 -16.98 20.46 -12.83
C VAL A 128 -18.08 21.11 -11.98
N PHE A 129 -17.89 21.12 -10.67
CA PHE A 129 -18.77 21.74 -9.69
C PHE A 129 -18.03 22.88 -9.00
N LEU A 130 -18.54 24.11 -9.14
CA LEU A 130 -17.96 25.28 -8.48
C LEU A 130 -18.75 25.57 -7.21
N SER A 131 -18.07 25.69 -6.07
CA SER A 131 -18.71 26.08 -4.82
C SER A 131 -19.23 27.52 -4.86
N HIS A 132 -18.42 28.44 -5.41
CA HIS A 132 -18.73 29.84 -5.64
C HIS A 132 -17.72 30.47 -6.61
N LEU A 133 -17.82 31.79 -6.85
CA LEU A 133 -17.08 32.48 -7.91
C LEU A 133 -15.91 33.35 -7.42
N HIS A 134 -15.24 32.96 -6.34
CA HIS A 134 -13.93 33.55 -6.02
C HIS A 134 -12.82 32.86 -6.82
N THR A 135 -11.78 33.60 -7.19
CA THR A 135 -10.72 33.11 -8.09
C THR A 135 -10.01 31.87 -7.57
N ASP A 136 -9.94 31.70 -6.25
CA ASP A 136 -9.42 30.50 -5.60
C ASP A 136 -10.33 29.27 -5.69
N HIS A 137 -11.48 29.38 -6.37
CA HIS A 137 -12.43 28.30 -6.62
C HIS A 137 -12.79 28.11 -8.10
N PHE A 138 -12.59 29.10 -8.98
CA PHE A 138 -12.89 28.95 -10.43
C PHE A 138 -11.81 29.49 -11.37
N GLY A 139 -10.73 30.06 -10.83
CA GLY A 139 -9.77 30.86 -11.60
C GLY A 139 -8.99 30.12 -12.68
N ASP A 140 -8.99 28.78 -12.70
CA ASP A 140 -8.34 27.95 -13.72
C ASP A 140 -9.35 27.23 -14.63
N LEU A 141 -10.65 27.55 -14.56
CA LEU A 141 -11.67 26.92 -15.40
C LEU A 141 -11.39 27.13 -16.90
N ASP A 142 -10.86 28.30 -17.26
CA ASP A 142 -10.43 28.62 -18.63
C ASP A 142 -9.28 27.70 -19.09
N ALA A 143 -8.32 27.41 -18.21
CA ALA A 143 -7.20 26.52 -18.51
C ALA A 143 -7.68 25.08 -18.75
N LEU A 144 -8.67 24.59 -17.98
CA LEU A 144 -9.29 23.29 -18.25
C LEU A 144 -10.04 23.31 -19.59
N PHE A 145 -10.83 24.35 -19.86
CA PHE A 145 -11.64 24.45 -21.07
C PHE A 145 -10.79 24.53 -22.34
N VAL A 146 -9.86 25.47 -22.40
CA VAL A 146 -8.98 25.66 -23.56
C VAL A 146 -7.98 24.50 -23.67
N GLY A 147 -7.42 24.05 -22.54
CA GLY A 147 -6.49 22.93 -22.50
C GLY A 147 -7.12 21.62 -22.98
N GLY A 148 -8.37 21.34 -22.58
CA GLY A 148 -9.14 20.19 -23.04
C GLY A 148 -9.39 20.23 -24.55
N ALA A 149 -9.85 21.38 -25.05
CA ALA A 149 -10.06 21.57 -26.48
C ALA A 149 -8.78 21.32 -27.30
N LEU A 150 -7.63 21.82 -26.82
CA LEU A 150 -6.32 21.56 -27.45
C LEU A 150 -5.90 20.09 -27.37
N ALA A 151 -6.29 19.38 -26.30
CA ALA A 151 -6.07 17.94 -26.14
C ALA A 151 -7.01 17.08 -27.01
N GLY A 152 -7.86 17.70 -27.84
CA GLY A 152 -8.78 17.04 -28.77
C GLY A 152 -9.98 16.40 -28.09
N ARG A 153 -10.41 16.95 -26.96
CA ARG A 153 -11.39 16.34 -26.05
C ARG A 153 -12.38 17.38 -25.53
#